data_AF-A0A1V5ZJP2-F1
#
_entry.id   AF-A0A1V5ZJP2-F1
#
_cell.length_a   1.000
_cell.length_b   1.000
_cell.length_c   1.000
_cell.angle_alpha   90.00
_cell.angle_beta   90.00
_cell.angle_gamma   90.00
#
_symmetry.space_group_name_H-M   'P 1'
#
loop_
_entity.id
_entity.type
_entity.pdbx_description
1 polymer ?
#
loop_
_entity_poly.entity_id
_entity_poly.type
_entity_poly.pdbx_seq_one_letter_code
_entity_poly.pdbx_strand_id
1 'polypeptide(L)'
;MARANGAHGYRAVLSAPRMALNGTVVRIGTIAILVCSVILCVFTYLAVLADPSIPLLFAWRKLRLFPWLADLRLNPVGTFVQTTGKAIAGLVLLYATGTQVKTLFRYAKGDVSFSAYEAWHSGRANSHALVTAIALLILVATGTLLSALALGLPGRVPVAGEIFAALGFLAALPLAFLLLVCVALVAGTLTVGVAIANTLDDDWLGTLVNVGALLWSQWWRFLVCEGIVFCVTIASWLAGMGLLFTCSGLALALVGLTTQGRLAAVAYVASQFVPGLDRVLSRIVPQFDVWSIVVGPGVAIGGAFVSAGILFLLAVVTGYAAGVWSAGQMVTYAELRRHQYSQNIYEKEDMIDRVAALAHARESGRHEAGAPLPGNGKDAGDQESPAS
;
A
#
# COMPACT_ATOMS: atom_id res chain seq x y z
N MET A 1 0.41 -16.12 15.11
CA MET A 1 -0.56 -15.21 15.78
C MET A 1 -1.99 -15.32 15.22
N ALA A 2 -2.22 -15.52 13.92
CA ALA A 2 -3.57 -15.83 13.38
C ALA A 2 -4.13 -17.19 13.87
N ARG A 3 -3.27 -18.19 14.18
CA ARG A 3 -3.66 -19.41 14.90
C ARG A 3 -4.04 -19.19 16.38
N ALA A 4 -3.61 -18.10 17.00
CA ALA A 4 -3.66 -17.91 18.46
C ALA A 4 -4.90 -17.15 18.94
N ASN A 5 -5.49 -16.30 18.10
CA ASN A 5 -6.75 -15.63 18.39
C ASN A 5 -7.85 -16.35 17.62
N GLY A 6 -8.61 -17.23 18.27
CA GLY A 6 -9.81 -17.89 17.72
C GLY A 6 -10.96 -16.92 17.38
N ALA A 7 -10.66 -15.70 16.94
CA ALA A 7 -11.64 -14.74 16.46
C ALA A 7 -12.07 -15.17 15.05
N HIS A 8 -13.35 -15.50 14.90
CA HIS A 8 -13.98 -15.83 13.63
C HIS A 8 -14.91 -14.70 13.18
N GLY A 9 -15.10 -14.55 11.87
CA GLY A 9 -15.94 -13.50 11.30
C GLY A 9 -15.34 -12.09 11.42
N TYR A 10 -16.21 -11.08 11.46
CA TYR A 10 -15.83 -9.66 11.48
C TYR A 10 -14.90 -9.26 12.65
N ARG A 11 -14.87 -10.05 13.73
CA ARG A 11 -13.96 -9.84 14.88
C ARG A 11 -12.49 -10.08 14.54
N ALA A 12 -12.19 -10.90 13.53
CA ALA A 12 -10.83 -11.10 13.05
C ALA A 12 -10.26 -9.79 12.46
N VAL A 13 -11.08 -9.02 11.74
CA VAL A 13 -10.68 -7.75 11.13
C VAL A 13 -10.29 -6.71 12.20
N LEU A 14 -10.98 -6.72 13.35
CA LEU A 14 -10.66 -5.84 14.49
C LEU A 14 -9.30 -6.15 15.14
N SER A 15 -8.71 -7.31 14.85
CA SER A 15 -7.37 -7.66 15.35
C SER A 15 -6.23 -7.10 14.49
N ALA A 16 -6.54 -6.52 13.33
CA ALA A 16 -5.56 -5.95 12.39
C ALA A 16 -4.56 -4.95 13.03
N PRO A 17 -4.97 -4.03 13.95
CA PRO A 17 -4.03 -3.14 14.61
C PRO A 17 -2.96 -3.89 15.40
N ARG A 18 -3.34 -4.95 16.12
CA ARG A 18 -2.40 -5.75 16.90
C ARG A 18 -1.43 -6.52 16.02
N MET A 19 -1.88 -7.00 14.85
CA MET A 19 -1.03 -7.70 13.88
C MET A 19 -0.01 -6.74 13.25
N ALA A 20 -0.38 -5.48 13.04
CA ALA A 20 0.47 -4.46 12.44
C ALA A 20 1.59 -3.94 13.36
N LEU A 21 1.55 -4.23 14.67
CA LEU A 21 2.58 -3.80 15.64
C LEU A 21 3.96 -4.48 15.45
N ASN A 22 4.12 -5.29 14.41
CA ASN A 22 5.40 -5.85 14.05
C ASN A 22 6.37 -4.75 13.57
N GLY A 23 7.54 -4.65 14.21
CA GLY A 23 8.55 -3.64 13.90
C GLY A 23 9.04 -3.67 12.45
N THR A 24 9.07 -4.84 11.80
CA THR A 24 9.45 -4.98 10.38
C THR A 24 8.39 -4.35 9.47
N VAL A 25 7.10 -4.59 9.77
CA VAL A 25 5.96 -4.05 9.00
C VAL A 25 5.89 -2.54 9.12
N VAL A 26 6.05 -2.01 10.33
CA VAL A 26 6.08 -0.57 10.58
C VAL A 26 7.27 0.06 9.86
N ARG A 27 8.47 -0.53 9.95
CA ARG A 27 9.69 -0.02 9.30
C ARG A 27 9.52 0.09 7.78
N ILE A 28 8.98 -0.94 7.12
CA ILE A 28 8.72 -0.93 5.67
C ILE A 28 7.77 0.24 5.32
N GLY A 29 6.68 0.39 6.08
CA GLY A 29 5.72 1.48 5.89
C GLY A 29 6.35 2.86 6.09
N THR A 30 7.16 3.03 7.14
CA THR A 30 7.86 4.29 7.42
C THR A 30 8.82 4.67 6.30
N ILE A 31 9.64 3.73 5.82
CA ILE A 31 10.58 3.99 4.71
C ILE A 31 9.80 4.39 3.45
N ALA A 32 8.72 3.68 3.14
CA ALA A 32 7.88 4.00 1.99
C ALA A 32 7.31 5.42 2.08
N ILE A 33 6.78 5.83 3.24
CA ILE A 33 6.25 7.18 3.43
C ILE A 33 7.33 8.24 3.32
N LEU A 34 8.52 8.01 3.89
CA LEU A 34 9.63 8.95 3.76
C LEU A 34 10.05 9.12 2.28
N VAL A 35 10.15 8.02 1.54
CA VAL A 35 10.44 8.05 0.10
C VAL A 35 9.35 8.79 -0.66
N CYS A 36 8.08 8.51 -0.38
CA CYS A 36 6.95 9.24 -0.97
C CYS A 36 6.98 10.74 -0.65
N SER A 37 7.29 11.12 0.59
CA SER A 37 7.44 12.51 1.00
C SER A 37 8.54 13.21 0.20
N VAL A 38 9.68 12.56 -0.02
CA VAL A 38 10.78 13.10 -0.84
C VAL A 38 10.35 13.26 -2.30
N ILE A 39 9.73 12.23 -2.89
CA ILE A 39 9.25 12.27 -4.28
C ILE A 39 8.23 13.40 -4.45
N LEU A 40 7.22 13.48 -3.59
CA LEU A 40 6.20 14.52 -3.64
C LEU A 40 6.79 15.92 -3.45
N CYS A 41 7.80 16.06 -2.58
CA CYS A 41 8.50 17.31 -2.38
C CYS A 41 9.20 17.77 -3.67
N VAL A 42 10.05 16.90 -4.24
CA VAL A 42 10.80 17.19 -5.47
C VAL A 42 9.84 17.55 -6.62
N PHE A 43 8.83 16.72 -6.87
CA PHE A 43 7.90 16.96 -7.98
C PHE A 43 7.03 18.20 -7.78
N THR A 44 6.68 18.56 -6.54
CA THR A 44 5.91 19.79 -6.31
C THR A 44 6.76 21.04 -6.53
N TYR A 45 8.03 21.02 -6.13
CA TYR A 45 8.93 22.14 -6.43
C TYR A 45 9.28 22.24 -7.91
N LEU A 46 9.41 21.10 -8.61
CA LEU A 46 9.52 21.08 -10.08
C LEU A 46 8.25 21.63 -10.76
N ALA A 47 7.07 21.31 -10.24
CA ALA A 47 5.80 21.85 -10.74
C ALA A 47 5.71 23.37 -10.56
N VAL A 48 6.20 23.90 -9.44
CA VAL A 48 6.28 25.35 -9.20
C VAL A 48 7.31 26.00 -10.13
N LEU A 49 8.47 25.39 -10.36
CA LEU A 49 9.49 25.91 -11.29
C LEU A 49 8.99 25.94 -12.74
N ALA A 50 8.12 25.00 -13.12
CA ALA A 50 7.48 24.96 -14.43
C ALA A 50 6.38 26.03 -14.59
N ASP A 51 5.95 26.69 -13.52
CA ASP A 51 4.94 27.73 -13.54
C ASP A 51 5.57 29.13 -13.36
N PRO A 52 5.67 29.94 -14.42
CA PRO A 52 6.28 31.27 -14.34
C PRO A 52 5.47 32.26 -13.48
N SER A 53 4.22 31.94 -13.11
CA SER A 53 3.36 32.83 -12.34
C SER A 53 3.63 32.81 -10.83
N ILE A 54 4.37 31.81 -10.31
CA ILE A 54 4.57 31.63 -8.87
C ILE A 54 6.07 31.78 -8.53
N PRO A 55 6.48 32.83 -7.79
CA PRO A 55 7.87 32.95 -7.38
C PRO A 55 8.24 31.85 -6.37
N LEU A 56 9.40 31.22 -6.57
CA LEU A 56 9.89 30.10 -5.75
C LEU A 56 9.96 30.44 -4.25
N LEU A 57 10.34 31.68 -3.91
CA LEU A 57 10.40 32.12 -2.51
C LEU A 57 9.02 32.18 -1.85
N PHE A 58 7.97 32.55 -2.60
CA PHE A 58 6.61 32.53 -2.12
C PHE A 58 6.12 31.09 -1.90
N ALA A 59 6.41 30.20 -2.86
CA ALA A 59 6.12 28.78 -2.74
C ALA A 59 6.83 28.14 -1.55
N TRP A 60 8.12 28.41 -1.34
CA TRP A 60 8.88 27.90 -0.20
C TRP A 60 8.29 28.37 1.14
N ARG A 61 7.93 29.65 1.24
CA ARG A 61 7.33 30.22 2.46
C ARG A 61 5.98 29.58 2.80
N LYS A 62 5.21 29.18 1.77
CA LYS A 62 3.86 28.61 1.90
C LYS A 62 3.84 27.09 2.05
N LEU A 63 4.61 26.35 1.23
CA LEU A 63 4.59 24.88 1.16
C LEU A 63 5.63 24.23 2.07
N ARG A 64 6.78 24.86 2.32
CA ARG A 64 7.90 24.31 3.11
C ARG A 64 8.15 22.82 2.82
N LEU A 65 8.18 21.98 3.84
CA LEU A 65 8.37 20.52 3.72
C LEU A 65 7.06 19.74 3.44
N PHE A 66 5.91 20.43 3.38
CA PHE A 66 4.58 19.83 3.18
C PHE A 66 3.88 20.33 1.91
N PRO A 67 4.45 20.09 0.73
CA PRO A 67 3.85 20.59 -0.50
C PRO A 67 2.52 19.92 -0.88
N TRP A 68 2.16 18.79 -0.29
CA TRP A 68 0.96 18.05 -0.66
C TRP A 68 -0.34 18.53 0.03
N LEU A 69 -0.26 19.40 1.06
CA LEU A 69 -1.44 19.96 1.75
C LEU A 69 -1.94 21.27 1.14
N ALA A 70 -1.14 21.92 0.28
CA ALA A 70 -1.48 23.21 -0.27
C ALA A 70 -2.10 23.06 -1.66
N ASP A 71 -3.35 23.49 -1.80
CA ASP A 71 -4.02 23.59 -3.09
C ASP A 71 -3.43 24.79 -3.85
N LEU A 72 -2.39 24.53 -4.65
CA LEU A 72 -1.85 25.50 -5.58
C LEU A 72 -2.54 25.31 -6.92
N ARG A 73 -3.16 26.39 -7.42
CA ARG A 73 -3.63 26.47 -8.80
C ARG A 73 -2.42 26.63 -9.71
N LEU A 74 -1.95 25.50 -10.24
CA LEU A 74 -0.83 25.42 -11.16
C LEU A 74 -1.34 25.51 -12.61
N ASN A 75 -0.50 26.04 -13.50
CA ASN A 75 -0.65 25.89 -14.95
C ASN A 75 -0.80 24.39 -15.32
N PRO A 76 -1.55 24.01 -16.36
CA PRO A 76 -1.61 22.64 -16.91
C PRO A 76 -0.28 21.87 -16.93
N VAL A 77 0.83 22.52 -17.30
CA VAL A 77 2.17 21.89 -17.29
C VAL A 77 2.63 21.55 -15.88
N GLY A 78 2.55 22.49 -14.94
CA GLY A 78 2.86 22.25 -13.53
C GLY A 78 1.93 21.20 -12.90
N THR A 79 0.65 21.21 -13.29
CA THR A 79 -0.33 20.20 -12.86
C THR A 79 0.08 18.80 -13.35
N PHE A 80 0.51 18.66 -14.61
CA PHE A 80 0.98 17.39 -15.16
C PHE A 80 2.23 16.85 -14.44
N VAL A 81 3.18 17.73 -14.12
CA VAL A 81 4.38 17.34 -13.35
C VAL A 81 3.97 16.90 -11.94
N GLN A 82 3.07 17.63 -11.28
CA GLN A 82 2.62 17.29 -9.93
C GLN A 82 1.81 15.98 -9.90
N THR A 83 0.93 15.74 -10.88
CA THR A 83 0.17 14.48 -10.98
C THR A 83 1.08 13.30 -11.26
N THR A 84 2.13 13.47 -12.08
CA THR A 84 3.16 12.45 -12.30
C THR A 84 3.86 12.09 -10.99
N GLY A 85 4.25 13.09 -10.19
CA GLY A 85 4.85 12.86 -8.86
C GLY A 85 3.91 12.11 -7.91
N LYS A 86 2.62 12.47 -7.88
CA LYS A 86 1.59 11.76 -7.10
C LYS A 86 1.40 10.31 -7.57
N ALA A 87 1.44 10.05 -8.88
CA ALA A 87 1.34 8.71 -9.43
C ALA A 87 2.53 7.83 -9.04
N ILE A 88 3.76 8.35 -9.15
CA ILE A 88 4.98 7.63 -8.73
C ILE A 88 4.94 7.34 -7.23
N ALA A 89 4.57 8.33 -6.39
CA ALA A 89 4.42 8.12 -4.95
C ALA A 89 3.34 7.08 -4.63
N GLY A 90 2.22 7.07 -5.37
CA GLY A 90 1.17 6.05 -5.25
C GLY A 90 1.68 4.65 -5.56
N LEU A 91 2.49 4.48 -6.61
CA LEU A 91 3.10 3.19 -6.95
C LEU A 91 4.03 2.69 -5.82
N VAL A 92 4.83 3.57 -5.22
CA VAL A 92 5.69 3.22 -4.08
C VAL A 92 4.86 2.76 -2.87
N LEU A 93 3.74 3.43 -2.56
CA LEU A 93 2.85 3.03 -1.46
C LEU A 93 2.16 1.68 -1.74
N LEU A 94 1.71 1.46 -2.97
CA LEU A 94 1.11 0.18 -3.37
C LEU A 94 2.11 -0.97 -3.25
N TYR A 95 3.36 -0.74 -3.69
CA TYR A 95 4.44 -1.69 -3.52
C TYR A 95 4.70 -2.00 -2.04
N ALA A 96 4.79 -0.97 -1.20
CA ALA A 96 4.99 -1.11 0.23
C ALA A 96 3.87 -1.94 0.88
N THR A 97 2.61 -1.68 0.50
CA THR A 97 1.45 -2.46 0.96
C THR A 97 1.61 -3.94 0.62
N GLY A 98 2.01 -4.29 -0.60
CA GLY A 98 2.27 -5.68 -1.00
C GLY A 98 3.35 -6.36 -0.17
N THR A 99 4.47 -5.66 0.05
CA THR A 99 5.56 -6.18 0.90
C THR A 99 5.12 -6.36 2.36
N GLN A 100 4.31 -5.45 2.90
CA GLN A 100 3.75 -5.55 4.25
C GLN A 100 2.83 -6.77 4.39
N VAL A 101 1.94 -7.01 3.40
CA VAL A 101 1.06 -8.18 3.40
C VAL A 101 1.87 -9.49 3.33
N LYS A 102 2.87 -9.58 2.44
CA LYS A 102 3.72 -10.79 2.33
C LYS A 102 4.48 -11.07 3.63
N THR A 103 4.99 -10.01 4.26
CA THR A 103 5.66 -10.09 5.56
C THR A 103 4.71 -10.62 6.64
N LEU A 104 3.51 -10.05 6.75
CA LEU A 104 2.49 -10.48 7.70
C LEU A 104 2.06 -11.94 7.48
N PHE A 105 1.99 -12.39 6.23
CA PHE A 105 1.69 -13.78 5.89
C PHE A 105 2.78 -14.74 6.34
N ARG A 106 4.05 -14.43 6.10
CA ARG A 106 5.18 -15.25 6.59
C ARG A 106 5.24 -15.31 8.12
N TYR A 107 4.99 -14.19 8.80
CA TYR A 107 4.86 -14.18 10.26
C TYR A 107 3.64 -14.99 10.76
N ALA A 108 2.54 -15.03 10.01
CA ALA A 108 1.40 -15.87 10.34
C ALA A 108 1.72 -17.38 10.18
N LYS A 109 2.55 -17.76 9.20
CA LYS A 109 3.10 -19.12 9.01
C LYS A 109 4.15 -19.52 10.05
N GLY A 110 4.76 -18.56 10.77
CA GLY A 110 5.72 -18.82 11.84
C GLY A 110 7.18 -18.63 11.46
N ASP A 111 7.45 -18.02 10.29
CA ASP A 111 8.81 -17.63 9.90
C ASP A 111 9.17 -16.30 10.59
N VAL A 112 10.00 -16.39 11.64
CA VAL A 112 10.35 -15.25 12.52
C VAL A 112 11.50 -14.42 11.93
N SER A 113 12.28 -15.00 11.02
CA SER A 113 13.54 -14.45 10.48
C SER A 113 13.40 -13.58 9.23
N PHE A 114 12.18 -13.36 8.73
CA PHE A 114 12.01 -12.67 7.46
C PHE A 114 12.48 -11.21 7.52
N SER A 115 13.59 -10.91 6.82
CA SER A 115 14.24 -9.61 6.87
C SER A 115 13.51 -8.57 6.01
N ALA A 116 13.58 -7.29 6.42
CA ALA A 116 12.98 -6.19 5.65
C ALA A 116 13.55 -6.08 4.22
N TYR A 117 14.79 -6.54 4.01
CA TYR A 117 15.45 -6.55 2.71
C TYR A 117 14.87 -7.64 1.78
N GLU A 118 14.69 -8.85 2.30
CA GLU A 118 14.05 -9.95 1.55
C GLU A 118 12.59 -9.64 1.23
N ALA A 119 11.87 -8.97 2.14
CA ALA A 119 10.52 -8.48 1.89
C ALA A 119 10.48 -7.50 0.70
N TRP A 120 11.43 -6.56 0.66
CA TRP A 120 11.56 -5.62 -0.45
C TRP A 120 11.93 -6.32 -1.75
N HIS A 121 12.83 -7.31 -1.76
CA HIS A 121 13.18 -8.00 -2.99
C HIS A 121 12.01 -8.85 -3.53
N SER A 122 11.27 -9.51 -2.63
CA SER A 122 10.12 -10.33 -3.02
C SER A 122 8.94 -9.51 -3.54
N GLY A 123 8.74 -8.27 -3.10
CA GLY A 123 7.70 -7.39 -3.66
C GLY A 123 7.92 -7.04 -5.13
N ARG A 124 9.18 -7.08 -5.61
CA ARG A 124 9.55 -6.72 -6.99
C ARG A 124 9.14 -7.78 -7.98
N ALA A 125 9.11 -9.04 -7.55
CA ALA A 125 8.64 -10.14 -8.38
C ALA A 125 7.14 -10.02 -8.70
N ASN A 126 6.32 -9.53 -7.75
CA ASN A 126 4.87 -9.46 -7.88
C ASN A 126 4.35 -8.09 -8.38
N SER A 127 5.24 -7.17 -8.79
CA SER A 127 4.85 -5.84 -9.27
C SER A 127 4.06 -5.86 -10.58
N HIS A 128 4.15 -6.96 -11.34
CA HIS A 128 3.40 -7.11 -12.60
C HIS A 128 1.89 -7.09 -12.39
N ALA A 129 1.38 -7.77 -11.35
CA ALA A 129 -0.06 -7.80 -11.04
C ALA A 129 -0.63 -6.40 -10.76
N LEU A 130 0.17 -5.54 -10.12
CA LEU A 130 -0.22 -4.17 -9.80
C LEU A 130 -0.27 -3.27 -11.03
N VAL A 131 0.77 -3.35 -11.89
CA VAL A 131 0.85 -2.59 -13.13
C VAL A 131 -0.28 -3.00 -14.09
N THR A 132 -0.59 -4.30 -14.16
CA THR A 132 -1.70 -4.79 -14.99
C THR A 132 -3.06 -4.36 -14.46
N ALA A 133 -3.27 -4.28 -13.13
CA ALA A 133 -4.53 -3.79 -12.57
C ALA A 133 -4.79 -2.32 -12.94
N ILE A 134 -3.74 -1.49 -12.88
CA ILE A 134 -3.80 -0.07 -13.30
C ILE A 134 -4.00 0.03 -14.81
N ALA A 135 -3.28 -0.77 -15.60
CA ALA A 135 -3.45 -0.80 -17.06
C ALA A 135 -4.86 -1.22 -17.48
N LEU A 136 -5.47 -2.18 -16.78
CA LEU A 136 -6.84 -2.63 -17.03
C LEU A 136 -7.86 -1.53 -16.69
N LEU A 137 -7.64 -0.76 -15.61
CA LEU A 137 -8.45 0.42 -15.30
C LEU A 137 -8.39 1.46 -16.43
N ILE A 138 -7.18 1.78 -16.91
CA ILE A 138 -7.00 2.75 -18.00
C ILE A 138 -7.67 2.24 -19.27
N LEU A 139 -7.48 0.97 -19.63
CA LEU A 139 -8.09 0.37 -20.82
C LEU A 139 -9.62 0.41 -20.76
N VAL A 140 -10.20 0.03 -19.62
CA VAL A 140 -11.66 0.01 -19.47
C VAL A 140 -12.23 1.43 -19.39
N ALA A 141 -11.61 2.32 -18.62
CA ALA A 141 -12.05 3.71 -18.52
C ALA A 141 -11.98 4.41 -19.89
N THR A 142 -10.92 4.18 -20.66
CA THR A 142 -10.77 4.74 -22.01
C THR A 142 -11.75 4.09 -22.98
N GLY A 143 -11.89 2.76 -22.93
CA GLY A 143 -12.81 2.02 -23.79
C GLY A 143 -14.27 2.42 -23.58
N THR A 144 -14.71 2.52 -22.32
CA THR A 144 -16.08 2.96 -21.98
C THR A 144 -16.31 4.43 -22.32
N LEU A 145 -15.32 5.31 -22.12
CA LEU A 145 -15.41 6.71 -22.54
C LEU A 145 -15.54 6.83 -24.07
N LEU A 146 -14.73 6.08 -24.83
CA LEU A 146 -14.80 6.03 -26.29
C LEU A 146 -16.12 5.45 -26.78
N SER A 147 -16.63 4.40 -26.14
CA SER A 147 -17.95 3.83 -26.44
C SER A 147 -19.08 4.83 -26.14
N ALA A 148 -19.02 5.56 -25.04
CA ALA A 148 -20.00 6.60 -24.72
C ALA A 148 -19.95 7.76 -25.74
N LEU A 149 -18.75 8.16 -26.16
CA LEU A 149 -18.56 9.18 -27.20
C LEU A 149 -19.13 8.71 -28.56
N ALA A 150 -18.87 7.45 -28.91
CA ALA A 150 -19.37 6.80 -30.12
C ALA A 150 -20.91 6.72 -30.14
N LEU A 151 -21.54 6.44 -29.01
CA LEU A 151 -23.01 6.41 -28.89
C LEU A 151 -23.64 7.81 -28.93
N GLY A 152 -22.91 8.86 -28.53
CA GLY A 152 -23.37 10.24 -28.62
C GLY A 152 -23.23 10.90 -30.00
N LEU A 153 -22.33 10.39 -30.85
CA LEU A 153 -22.05 10.93 -32.19
C LEU A 153 -23.29 10.94 -33.14
N PRO A 154 -24.11 9.88 -33.22
CA PRO A 154 -25.34 9.86 -34.03
C PRO A 154 -26.39 10.90 -33.60
N GLY A 155 -26.34 11.38 -32.36
CA GLY A 155 -27.26 12.40 -31.84
C GLY A 155 -27.09 13.79 -32.47
N ARG A 156 -26.02 14.02 -33.25
CA ARG A 156 -25.78 15.29 -33.96
C ARG A 156 -26.58 15.45 -35.27
N VAL A 157 -27.34 14.45 -35.70
CA VAL A 157 -28.12 14.53 -36.95
C VAL A 157 -29.38 15.38 -36.74
N PRO A 158 -29.63 16.45 -37.53
CA PRO A 158 -30.67 17.44 -37.24
C PRO A 158 -32.13 16.95 -37.37
N VAL A 159 -32.39 15.80 -37.99
CA VAL A 159 -33.77 15.31 -38.24
C VAL A 159 -34.13 14.08 -37.39
N ALA A 160 -33.15 13.27 -37.01
CA ALA A 160 -33.35 12.04 -36.23
C ALA A 160 -32.50 11.98 -34.95
N GLY A 161 -31.73 13.04 -34.67
CA GLY A 161 -30.76 13.09 -33.58
C GLY A 161 -31.37 12.91 -32.20
N GLU A 162 -32.61 13.39 -31.99
CA GLU A 162 -33.32 13.20 -30.72
C GLU A 162 -33.67 11.72 -30.45
N ILE A 163 -34.08 10.99 -31.50
CA ILE A 163 -34.39 9.55 -31.39
C ILE A 163 -33.10 8.76 -31.19
N PHE A 164 -32.03 9.07 -31.93
CA PHE A 164 -30.72 8.44 -31.75
C PHE A 164 -30.08 8.77 -30.40
N ALA A 165 -30.30 9.96 -29.86
CA ALA A 165 -29.84 10.34 -28.52
C ALA A 165 -30.60 9.56 -27.44
N ALA A 166 -31.92 9.41 -27.57
CA ALA A 166 -32.71 8.60 -26.64
C ALA A 166 -32.31 7.11 -26.68
N LEU A 167 -32.09 6.55 -27.88
CA LEU A 167 -31.59 5.17 -28.04
C LEU A 167 -30.16 5.02 -27.51
N GLY A 168 -29.29 6.00 -27.79
CA GLY A 168 -27.92 6.03 -27.31
C GLY A 168 -27.84 6.11 -25.79
N PHE A 169 -28.75 6.85 -25.15
CA PHE A 169 -28.87 6.89 -23.69
C PHE A 169 -29.31 5.53 -23.11
N LEU A 170 -30.30 4.88 -23.73
CA LEU A 170 -30.72 3.53 -23.32
C LEU A 170 -29.57 2.52 -23.46
N ALA A 171 -28.80 2.61 -24.54
CA ALA A 171 -27.60 1.79 -24.78
C ALA A 171 -26.43 2.14 -23.85
N ALA A 172 -26.39 3.37 -23.31
CA ALA A 172 -25.39 3.80 -22.34
C ALA A 172 -25.64 3.27 -20.92
N LEU A 173 -26.88 2.89 -20.56
CA LEU A 173 -27.19 2.30 -19.26
C LEU A 173 -26.40 1.00 -18.96
N PRO A 174 -26.36 -0.02 -19.84
CA PRO A 174 -25.53 -1.20 -19.60
C PRO A 174 -24.03 -0.88 -19.62
N LEU A 175 -23.60 0.14 -20.38
CA LEU A 175 -22.21 0.59 -20.39
C LEU A 175 -21.82 1.25 -19.05
N ALA A 176 -22.72 2.04 -18.46
CA ALA A 176 -22.55 2.63 -17.14
C ALA A 176 -22.49 1.54 -16.04
N PHE A 177 -23.33 0.51 -16.15
CA PHE A 177 -23.27 -0.65 -15.26
C PHE A 177 -21.95 -1.41 -15.41
N LEU A 178 -21.48 -1.64 -16.64
CA LEU A 178 -20.18 -2.28 -16.90
C LEU A 178 -19.04 -1.45 -16.29
N LEU A 179 -19.06 -0.13 -16.47
CA LEU A 179 -18.08 0.77 -15.87
C LEU A 179 -18.09 0.67 -14.34
N LEU A 180 -19.27 0.64 -13.71
CA LEU A 180 -19.39 0.47 -12.26
C LEU A 180 -18.80 -0.88 -11.79
N VAL A 181 -19.08 -1.98 -12.49
CA VAL A 181 -18.51 -3.30 -12.19
C VAL A 181 -16.99 -3.28 -12.32
N CYS A 182 -16.45 -2.67 -13.37
CA CYS A 182 -15.01 -2.58 -13.56
C CYS A 182 -14.32 -1.69 -12.52
N VAL A 183 -14.94 -0.57 -12.13
CA VAL A 183 -14.45 0.27 -11.04
C VAL A 183 -14.41 -0.53 -9.73
N ALA A 184 -15.46 -1.28 -9.42
CA ALA A 184 -15.50 -2.14 -8.24
C ALA A 184 -14.42 -3.25 -8.29
N LEU A 185 -14.18 -3.82 -9.47
CA LEU A 185 -13.17 -4.86 -9.69
C LEU A 185 -11.75 -4.33 -9.54
N VAL A 186 -11.48 -3.12 -10.03
CA VAL A 186 -10.19 -2.48 -9.82
C VAL A 186 -10.02 -2.06 -8.37
N ALA A 187 -11.05 -1.50 -7.74
CA ALA A 187 -11.01 -1.16 -6.32
C ALA A 187 -10.67 -2.42 -5.49
N GLY A 188 -11.35 -3.54 -5.73
CA GLY A 188 -11.04 -4.82 -5.09
C GLY A 188 -9.65 -5.36 -5.42
N THR A 189 -9.12 -5.11 -6.62
CA THR A 189 -7.76 -5.53 -6.99
C THR A 189 -6.69 -4.69 -6.30
N LEU A 190 -6.91 -3.39 -6.15
CA LEU A 190 -5.99 -2.48 -5.46
C LEU A 190 -5.97 -2.71 -3.95
N THR A 191 -7.08 -3.19 -3.37
CA THR A 191 -7.18 -3.44 -1.92
C THR A 191 -6.81 -4.89 -1.58
N VAL A 192 -7.55 -5.86 -2.10
CA VAL A 192 -7.41 -7.29 -1.80
C VAL A 192 -6.58 -8.03 -2.84
N GLY A 193 -6.53 -7.57 -4.09
CA GLY A 193 -5.70 -8.20 -5.14
C GLY A 193 -4.21 -8.20 -4.80
N VAL A 194 -3.73 -7.15 -4.11
CA VAL A 194 -2.36 -7.09 -3.57
C VAL A 194 -2.13 -8.18 -2.52
N ALA A 195 -3.14 -8.51 -1.70
CA ALA A 195 -3.05 -9.60 -0.75
C ALA A 195 -3.07 -10.97 -1.44
N ILE A 196 -3.92 -11.15 -2.45
CA ILE A 196 -4.03 -12.40 -3.23
C ILE A 196 -2.72 -12.71 -3.95
N ALA A 197 -2.21 -11.77 -4.74
CA ALA A 197 -0.99 -11.96 -5.52
C ALA A 197 0.23 -12.27 -4.64
N ASN A 198 0.28 -11.72 -3.42
CA ASN A 198 1.40 -11.93 -2.50
C ASN A 198 1.23 -13.13 -1.54
N THR A 199 0.03 -13.68 -1.40
CA THR A 199 -0.23 -14.85 -0.55
C THR A 199 -0.22 -16.15 -1.34
N LEU A 200 -0.72 -16.13 -2.58
CA LEU A 200 -0.79 -17.29 -3.47
C LEU A 200 0.33 -17.35 -4.50
N ASP A 201 1.10 -16.26 -4.66
CA ASP A 201 2.05 -16.08 -5.77
C ASP A 201 1.40 -16.44 -7.15
N ASP A 202 0.08 -16.19 -7.27
CA ASP A 202 -0.72 -16.42 -8.48
C ASP A 202 -0.40 -15.39 -9.56
N ASP A 203 -0.43 -15.81 -10.84
CA ASP A 203 -0.34 -14.91 -11.98
C ASP A 203 -1.43 -13.82 -11.95
N TRP A 204 -1.17 -12.68 -12.58
CA TRP A 204 -2.08 -11.51 -12.57
C TRP A 204 -3.50 -11.83 -13.06
N LEU A 205 -3.65 -12.71 -14.06
CA LEU A 205 -4.96 -13.18 -14.52
C LEU A 205 -5.66 -14.04 -13.46
N GLY A 206 -4.92 -14.93 -12.79
CA GLY A 206 -5.44 -15.73 -11.69
C GLY A 206 -5.91 -14.84 -10.53
N THR A 207 -5.10 -13.82 -10.19
CA THR A 207 -5.47 -12.80 -9.20
C THR A 207 -6.75 -12.06 -9.59
N LEU A 208 -6.86 -11.62 -10.85
CA LEU A 208 -8.03 -10.90 -11.35
C LEU A 208 -9.31 -11.75 -11.32
N VAL A 209 -9.22 -13.01 -11.78
CA VAL A 209 -10.34 -13.96 -11.77
C VAL A 209 -10.77 -14.26 -10.33
N ASN A 210 -9.82 -14.44 -9.42
CA ASN A 210 -10.11 -14.67 -8.00
C ASN A 210 -10.79 -13.45 -7.36
N VAL A 211 -10.27 -12.23 -7.59
CA VAL A 211 -10.90 -10.98 -7.12
C VAL A 211 -12.32 -10.84 -7.69
N GLY A 212 -12.49 -11.11 -8.99
CA GLY A 212 -13.79 -11.08 -9.65
C GLY A 212 -14.79 -12.08 -9.05
N ALA A 213 -14.36 -13.32 -8.82
CA ALA A 213 -15.18 -14.35 -8.19
C ALA A 213 -15.56 -13.99 -6.74
N LEU A 214 -14.64 -13.39 -5.98
CA LEU A 214 -14.88 -12.92 -4.62
C LEU A 214 -15.90 -11.78 -4.58
N LEU A 215 -15.73 -10.77 -5.44
CA LEU A 215 -16.65 -9.65 -5.55
C LEU A 215 -18.03 -10.11 -6.02
N TRP A 216 -18.10 -10.99 -7.01
CA TRP A 216 -19.37 -11.46 -7.55
C TRP A 216 -20.15 -12.32 -6.56
N SER A 217 -19.46 -13.20 -5.83
CA SER A 217 -20.11 -14.12 -4.90
C SER A 217 -20.58 -13.42 -3.61
N GLN A 218 -19.83 -12.44 -3.10
CA GLN A 218 -20.08 -11.85 -1.77
C GLN A 218 -19.78 -10.35 -1.69
N TRP A 219 -20.22 -9.57 -2.69
CA TRP A 219 -19.98 -8.11 -2.76
C TRP A 219 -20.33 -7.36 -1.45
N TRP A 220 -21.43 -7.71 -0.79
CA TRP A 220 -21.86 -7.04 0.45
C TRP A 220 -20.88 -7.29 1.61
N ARG A 221 -20.37 -8.52 1.75
CA ARG A 221 -19.43 -8.86 2.83
C ARG A 221 -18.07 -8.23 2.59
N PHE A 222 -17.65 -8.16 1.32
CA PHE A 222 -16.47 -7.39 0.94
C PHE A 222 -16.60 -5.92 1.36
N LEU A 223 -17.72 -5.25 1.03
CA LEU A 223 -17.96 -3.85 1.42
C LEU A 223 -17.97 -3.65 2.94
N VAL A 224 -18.61 -4.54 3.70
CA VAL A 224 -18.65 -4.44 5.17
C VAL A 224 -17.27 -4.64 5.77
N CYS A 225 -16.52 -5.66 5.36
CA CYS A 225 -15.16 -5.89 5.85
C CYS A 225 -14.24 -4.71 5.50
N GLU A 226 -14.30 -4.22 4.26
CA GLU A 226 -13.51 -3.08 3.80
C GLU A 226 -13.85 -1.80 4.57
N GLY A 227 -15.14 -1.54 4.81
CA GLY A 227 -15.60 -0.43 5.65
C GLY A 227 -15.07 -0.52 7.09
N ILE A 228 -15.06 -1.71 7.69
CA ILE A 228 -14.47 -1.93 9.01
C ILE A 228 -12.96 -1.69 9.00
N VAL A 229 -12.23 -2.23 8.01
CA VAL A 229 -10.77 -2.01 7.85
C VAL A 229 -10.48 -0.52 7.74
N PHE A 230 -11.24 0.21 6.93
CA PHE A 230 -11.10 1.65 6.76
C PHE A 230 -11.32 2.41 8.07
N CYS A 231 -12.42 2.13 8.77
CA CYS A 231 -12.71 2.74 10.08
C CYS A 231 -11.63 2.45 11.11
N VAL A 232 -11.15 1.20 11.20
CA VAL A 232 -10.10 0.79 12.14
C VAL A 232 -8.76 1.44 11.79
N THR A 233 -8.44 1.57 10.51
CA THR A 233 -7.21 2.24 10.03
C THR A 233 -7.24 3.72 10.39
N ILE A 234 -8.35 4.42 10.12
CA ILE A 234 -8.52 5.83 10.49
C ILE A 234 -8.48 6.01 12.00
N ALA A 235 -9.19 5.17 12.77
CA ALA A 235 -9.18 5.25 14.22
C ALA A 235 -7.75 5.04 14.78
N SER A 236 -7.00 4.09 14.21
CA SER A 236 -5.61 3.83 14.59
C SER A 236 -4.69 5.00 14.24
N TRP A 237 -4.87 5.60 13.06
CA TRP A 237 -4.12 6.77 12.64
C TRP A 237 -4.41 7.99 13.50
N LEU A 238 -5.69 8.29 13.79
CA LEU A 238 -6.11 9.38 14.67
C LEU A 238 -5.61 9.18 16.11
N ALA A 239 -5.70 7.96 16.65
CA ALA A 239 -5.18 7.64 17.97
C ALA A 239 -3.65 7.79 18.01
N GLY A 240 -2.94 7.31 16.98
CA GLY A 240 -1.49 7.48 16.86
C GLY A 240 -1.06 8.94 16.72
N MET A 241 -1.81 9.74 15.96
CA MET A 241 -1.59 11.19 15.84
C MET A 241 -1.84 11.89 17.19
N GLY A 242 -2.96 11.59 17.86
CA GLY A 242 -3.27 12.14 19.17
C GLY A 242 -2.18 11.83 20.20
N LEU A 243 -1.69 10.58 20.23
CA LEU A 243 -0.59 10.17 21.09
C LEU A 243 0.71 10.89 20.73
N LEU A 244 1.05 10.99 19.45
CA LEU A 244 2.24 11.70 18.98
C LEU A 244 2.24 13.16 19.43
N PHE A 245 1.14 13.88 19.19
CA PHE A 245 1.04 15.30 19.52
C PHE A 245 1.02 15.54 21.04
N THR A 246 0.33 14.68 21.81
CA THR A 246 0.33 14.79 23.28
C THR A 246 1.69 14.48 23.90
N CYS A 247 2.37 13.42 23.47
CA CYS A 247 3.72 13.09 23.93
C CYS A 247 4.73 14.17 23.53
N SER A 248 4.66 14.68 22.30
CA SER A 248 5.55 15.76 21.83
C SER A 248 5.31 17.05 22.60
N GLY A 249 4.04 17.40 22.87
CA GLY A 249 3.67 18.54 23.69
C GLY A 249 4.14 18.41 25.14
N LEU A 250 4.00 17.23 25.74
CA LEU A 250 4.52 16.96 27.09
C LEU A 250 6.05 17.04 27.14
N ALA A 251 6.74 16.46 26.16
CA ALA A 251 8.20 16.53 26.08
C ALA A 251 8.68 17.99 25.97
N LEU A 252 8.03 18.79 25.13
CA LEU A 252 8.31 20.22 25.01
C LEU A 252 7.96 20.99 26.29
N ALA A 253 6.89 20.64 27.00
CA ALA A 253 6.55 21.25 28.28
C ALA A 253 7.62 20.94 29.34
N LEU A 254 8.04 19.69 29.48
CA LEU A 254 9.07 19.26 30.44
C LEU A 254 10.42 19.92 30.17
N VAL A 255 10.86 19.96 28.90
CA VAL A 255 12.09 20.67 28.52
C VAL A 255 11.92 22.18 28.74
N GLY A 256 10.73 22.73 28.48
CA GLY A 256 10.40 24.14 28.64
C GLY A 256 10.51 24.64 30.08
N LEU A 257 10.25 23.78 31.08
CA LEU A 257 10.46 24.09 32.49
C LEU A 257 11.92 24.46 32.81
N THR A 258 12.88 23.93 32.04
CA THR A 258 14.31 24.16 32.27
C THR A 258 14.91 25.27 31.41
N THR A 259 14.29 25.61 30.27
CA THR A 259 14.91 26.45 29.22
C THR A 259 14.38 27.89 29.14
N GLN A 260 13.61 28.34 30.14
CA GLN A 260 13.17 29.74 30.33
C GLN A 260 12.79 30.46 29.01
N GLY A 261 11.74 29.98 28.33
CA GLY A 261 11.13 30.67 27.18
C GLY A 261 11.84 30.52 25.82
N ARG A 262 13.11 30.10 25.75
CA ARG A 262 13.82 29.88 24.47
C ARG A 262 13.23 28.73 23.65
N LEU A 263 12.68 27.73 24.33
CA LEU A 263 12.00 26.60 23.69
C LEU A 263 10.68 27.02 23.03
N ALA A 264 10.04 28.10 23.51
CA ALA A 264 8.80 28.60 22.94
C ALA A 264 9.00 29.11 21.50
N ALA A 265 10.12 29.81 21.29
CA ALA A 265 10.54 30.30 19.98
C ALA A 265 10.86 29.15 19.01
N VAL A 266 11.53 28.11 19.51
CA VAL A 266 11.87 26.90 18.74
C VAL A 266 10.62 26.13 18.33
N ALA A 267 9.67 25.95 19.25
CA ALA A 267 8.42 25.25 18.94
C ALA A 267 7.49 26.06 18.03
N TYR A 268 7.53 27.40 18.11
CA TYR A 268 6.84 28.27 17.15
C TYR A 268 7.40 28.10 15.73
N VAL A 269 8.73 28.06 15.57
CA VAL A 269 9.34 27.76 14.26
C VAL A 269 8.95 26.35 13.80
N ALA A 270 8.91 25.37 14.71
CA ALA A 270 8.51 24.00 14.39
C ALA A 270 7.02 23.88 13.97
N SER A 271 6.11 24.65 14.57
CA SER A 271 4.68 24.65 14.21
C SER A 271 4.42 25.25 12.83
N GLN A 272 5.30 26.13 12.34
CA GLN A 272 5.25 26.60 10.95
C GLN A 272 5.66 25.50 9.96
N PHE A 273 6.40 24.48 10.39
CA PHE A 273 6.72 23.32 9.55
C PHE A 273 5.65 22.24 9.65
N VAL A 274 5.02 22.02 10.82
CA VAL A 274 4.04 20.94 11.02
C VAL A 274 2.64 21.54 11.30
N PRO A 275 1.71 21.54 10.32
CA PRO A 275 0.39 22.11 10.51
C PRO A 275 -0.39 21.38 11.62
N GLY A 276 -1.03 22.14 12.51
CA GLY A 276 -1.82 21.60 13.64
C GLY A 276 -1.03 21.38 14.93
N LEU A 277 0.30 21.47 14.89
CA LEU A 277 1.15 21.42 16.08
C LEU A 277 0.89 22.62 17.01
N ASP A 278 0.57 23.78 16.43
CA ASP A 278 0.17 25.01 17.11
C ASP A 278 -1.06 24.80 18.03
N ARG A 279 -2.10 24.11 17.52
CA ARG A 279 -3.35 23.88 18.25
C ARG A 279 -3.20 22.96 19.45
N VAL A 280 -2.23 22.04 19.41
CA VAL A 280 -1.96 21.13 20.52
C VAL A 280 -1.02 21.78 21.53
N LEU A 281 0.01 22.49 21.05
CA LEU A 281 0.92 23.22 21.90
C LEU A 281 0.22 24.31 22.72
N SER A 282 -0.71 25.06 22.10
CA SER A 282 -1.48 26.10 22.80
C SER A 282 -2.39 25.55 23.90
N ARG A 283 -2.86 24.30 23.78
CA ARG A 283 -3.66 23.62 24.82
C ARG A 283 -2.84 23.12 26.01
N ILE A 284 -1.59 22.70 25.76
CA ILE A 284 -0.74 22.07 26.78
C ILE A 284 0.07 23.14 27.54
N VAL A 285 0.48 24.21 26.86
CA VAL A 285 1.22 25.32 27.49
C VAL A 285 0.61 26.64 26.99
N PRO A 286 -0.19 27.33 27.83
CA PRO A 286 -0.88 28.59 27.47
C PRO A 286 0.05 29.74 27.06
N GLN A 287 1.35 29.61 27.35
CA GLN A 287 2.38 30.61 27.06
C GLN A 287 2.86 30.60 25.60
N PHE A 288 2.35 29.68 24.75
CA PHE A 288 2.70 29.59 23.32
C PHE A 288 1.98 30.60 22.41
N ASP A 289 1.12 31.45 22.96
CA ASP A 289 0.36 32.46 22.21
C ASP A 289 1.19 33.71 21.87
N VAL A 290 2.41 33.51 21.35
CA VAL A 290 3.35 34.60 21.04
C VAL A 290 3.52 34.72 19.54
N TRP A 291 2.77 35.64 18.96
CA TRP A 291 2.67 35.90 17.52
C TRP A 291 3.88 36.60 16.88
N SER A 292 5.00 36.77 17.58
CA SER A 292 6.13 37.53 17.03
C SER A 292 7.43 37.39 17.83
N ILE A 293 7.95 36.17 18.00
CA ILE A 293 9.30 36.02 18.59
C ILE A 293 10.35 36.32 17.51
N VAL A 294 11.26 37.25 17.80
CA VAL A 294 12.44 37.52 16.97
C VAL A 294 13.28 36.24 16.91
N VAL A 295 13.31 35.61 15.74
CA VAL A 295 13.99 34.32 15.53
C VAL A 295 15.47 34.58 15.26
N GLY A 296 16.31 34.35 16.26
CA GLY A 296 17.76 34.27 16.03
C GLY A 296 18.13 33.02 15.21
N PRO A 297 19.29 33.00 14.52
CA PRO A 297 19.72 31.87 13.69
C PRO A 297 19.73 30.52 14.43
N GLY A 298 20.13 30.52 15.71
CA GLY A 298 20.12 29.31 16.55
C GLY A 298 18.72 28.75 16.82
N VAL A 299 17.71 29.61 16.94
CA VAL A 299 16.31 29.20 17.11
C VAL A 299 15.76 28.62 15.81
N ALA A 300 16.13 29.20 14.66
CA ALA A 300 15.73 28.67 13.36
C ALA A 300 16.28 27.25 13.11
N ILE A 301 17.57 27.03 13.42
CA ILE A 301 18.21 25.71 13.30
C ILE A 301 17.57 24.72 14.27
N GLY A 302 17.40 25.10 15.55
CA GLY A 302 16.74 24.25 16.54
C GLY A 302 15.31 23.87 16.15
N GLY A 303 14.54 24.83 15.62
CA GLY A 303 13.18 24.59 15.14
C GLY A 303 13.12 23.63 13.95
N ALA A 304 14.12 23.68 13.06
CA ALA A 304 14.24 22.75 11.94
C ALA A 304 14.57 21.31 12.39
N PHE A 305 15.42 21.14 13.41
CA PHE A 305 15.68 19.81 13.97
C PHE A 305 14.46 19.21 14.67
N VAL A 306 13.75 20.03 15.46
CA VAL A 306 12.52 19.59 16.14
C VAL A 306 11.45 19.23 15.11
N SER A 307 11.27 20.04 14.06
CA SER A 307 10.30 19.72 13.01
C SER A 307 10.67 18.46 12.24
N ALA A 308 11.95 18.24 11.92
CA ALA A 308 12.42 17.01 11.29
C ALA A 308 12.17 15.77 12.17
N GLY A 309 12.36 15.89 13.50
CA GLY A 309 12.05 14.81 14.44
C GLY A 309 10.56 14.47 14.51
N ILE A 310 9.70 15.50 14.61
CA ILE A 310 8.23 15.31 14.60
C ILE A 310 7.76 14.72 13.26
N LEU A 311 8.34 15.17 12.15
CA LEU A 311 8.10 14.63 10.80
C LEU A 311 8.45 13.14 10.69
N PHE A 312 9.60 12.74 11.23
CA PHE A 312 10.00 11.35 11.25
C PHE A 312 8.99 10.51 12.05
N LEU A 313 8.57 10.98 13.23
CA LEU A 313 7.56 10.30 14.04
C LEU A 313 6.19 10.27 13.34
N LEU A 314 5.81 11.32 12.61
CA LEU A 314 4.61 11.36 11.78
C LEU A 314 4.63 10.25 10.71
N ALA A 315 5.80 10.05 10.07
CA ALA A 315 6.02 8.98 9.11
C ALA A 315 5.95 7.59 9.77
N VAL A 316 6.39 7.45 11.02
CA VAL A 316 6.24 6.21 11.81
C VAL A 316 4.77 5.91 12.08
N VAL A 317 4.01 6.89 12.59
CA VAL A 317 2.57 6.74 12.87
C VAL A 317 1.79 6.40 11.60
N THR A 318 2.08 7.09 10.51
CA THR A 318 1.42 6.86 9.23
C THR A 318 1.85 5.51 8.63
N GLY A 319 3.09 5.08 8.84
CA GLY A 319 3.60 3.78 8.41
C GLY A 319 2.96 2.62 9.16
N TYR A 320 2.71 2.82 10.46
CA TYR A 320 1.91 1.89 11.25
C TYR A 320 0.47 1.81 10.72
N ALA A 321 -0.20 2.94 10.44
CA ALA A 321 -1.55 2.94 9.88
C ALA A 321 -1.61 2.20 8.52
N ALA A 322 -0.61 2.38 7.65
CA ALA A 322 -0.48 1.61 6.41
C ALA A 322 -0.30 0.10 6.68
N GLY A 323 0.40 -0.27 7.76
CA GLY A 323 0.49 -1.65 8.24
C GLY A 323 -0.86 -2.20 8.72
N VAL A 324 -1.66 -1.41 9.44
CA VAL A 324 -3.03 -1.79 9.86
C VAL A 324 -3.91 -2.07 8.65
N TRP A 325 -3.84 -1.19 7.64
CA TRP A 325 -4.54 -1.39 6.37
C TRP A 325 -4.13 -2.71 5.71
N SER A 326 -2.82 -2.95 5.55
CA SER A 326 -2.27 -4.17 4.97
C SER A 326 -2.71 -5.43 5.72
N ALA A 327 -2.68 -5.42 7.06
CA ALA A 327 -3.17 -6.52 7.89
C ALA A 327 -4.68 -6.74 7.72
N GLY A 328 -5.45 -5.66 7.59
CA GLY A 328 -6.87 -5.72 7.29
C GLY A 328 -7.16 -6.42 5.96
N GLN A 329 -6.45 -6.04 4.89
CA GLN A 329 -6.61 -6.66 3.57
C GLN A 329 -6.31 -8.16 3.57
N MET A 330 -5.24 -8.56 4.27
CA MET A 330 -4.87 -9.96 4.46
C MET A 330 -5.96 -10.76 5.19
N VAL A 331 -6.53 -10.22 6.28
CA VAL A 331 -7.57 -10.89 7.07
C VAL A 331 -8.90 -10.94 6.32
N THR A 332 -9.27 -9.86 5.62
CA THR A 332 -10.46 -9.81 4.76
C THR A 332 -10.38 -10.89 3.68
N TYR A 333 -9.22 -11.05 3.05
CA TYR A 333 -9.00 -12.10 2.08
C TYR A 333 -9.14 -13.51 2.69
N ALA A 334 -8.52 -13.73 3.86
CA ALA A 334 -8.61 -15.00 4.57
C ALA A 334 -10.06 -15.40 4.92
N GLU A 335 -10.86 -14.44 5.38
CA GLU A 335 -12.24 -14.67 5.78
C GLU A 335 -13.16 -14.94 4.59
N LEU A 336 -13.03 -14.16 3.50
CA LEU A 336 -13.84 -14.36 2.30
C LEU A 336 -13.58 -15.72 1.66
N ARG A 337 -12.29 -16.12 1.57
CA ARG A 337 -11.93 -17.42 0.98
C ARG A 337 -12.37 -18.60 1.82
N ARG A 338 -12.28 -18.49 3.15
CA ARG A 338 -12.78 -19.51 4.08
C ARG A 338 -14.27 -19.77 3.85
N HIS A 339 -15.05 -18.73 3.59
CA HIS A 339 -16.48 -18.88 3.33
C HIS A 339 -16.81 -19.41 1.94
N GLN A 340 -16.01 -19.07 0.92
CA GLN A 340 -16.26 -19.53 -0.44
C GLN A 340 -15.88 -21.01 -0.64
N TYR A 341 -14.82 -21.49 0.02
CA TYR A 341 -14.27 -22.84 -0.20
C TYR A 341 -14.30 -23.76 1.03
N SER A 342 -14.83 -23.32 2.18
CA SER A 342 -14.82 -24.05 3.47
C SER A 342 -13.43 -24.46 3.99
N GLN A 343 -12.35 -24.04 3.32
CA GLN A 343 -10.97 -24.41 3.63
C GLN A 343 -10.13 -23.19 4.04
N ASN A 344 -9.22 -23.39 4.98
CA ASN A 344 -8.36 -22.34 5.50
C ASN A 344 -7.20 -22.08 4.53
N ILE A 345 -6.89 -20.81 4.20
CA ILE A 345 -5.83 -20.46 3.23
C ILE A 345 -4.48 -21.06 3.63
N TYR A 346 -4.18 -21.04 4.93
CA TYR A 346 -2.94 -21.58 5.47
C TYR A 346 -2.80 -23.09 5.23
N GLU A 347 -3.89 -23.85 5.25
CA GLU A 347 -3.84 -25.31 5.04
C GLU A 347 -3.66 -25.70 3.58
N LYS A 348 -4.23 -24.92 2.64
CA LYS A 348 -4.07 -25.19 1.21
C LYS A 348 -2.64 -24.92 0.75
N GLU A 349 -2.04 -23.81 1.19
CA GLU A 349 -0.64 -23.49 0.88
C GLU A 349 0.32 -24.48 1.52
N ASP A 350 0.12 -24.85 2.79
CA ASP A 350 0.94 -25.87 3.47
C ASP A 350 0.84 -27.23 2.76
N MET A 351 -0.32 -27.56 2.18
CA MET A 351 -0.50 -28.76 1.38
C MET A 351 0.22 -28.66 0.02
N ILE A 352 0.17 -27.51 -0.65
CA ILE A 352 0.92 -27.27 -1.89
C ILE A 352 2.42 -27.33 -1.63
N ASP A 353 2.92 -26.67 -0.59
CA ASP A 353 4.32 -26.67 -0.17
C ASP A 353 4.78 -28.11 0.15
N ARG A 354 3.95 -28.91 0.85
CA ARG A 354 4.24 -30.33 1.11
C ARG A 354 4.26 -31.18 -0.16
N VAL A 355 3.33 -30.96 -1.09
CA VAL A 355 3.27 -31.70 -2.36
C VAL A 355 4.45 -31.32 -3.25
N ALA A 356 4.83 -30.05 -3.30
CA ALA A 356 6.01 -29.57 -4.03
C ALA A 356 7.31 -30.13 -3.42
N ALA A 357 7.43 -30.16 -2.09
CA ALA A 357 8.55 -30.79 -1.40
C ALA A 357 8.63 -32.30 -1.70
N LEU A 358 7.49 -32.99 -1.73
CA LEU A 358 7.42 -34.42 -2.12
C LEU A 358 7.76 -34.63 -3.59
N ALA A 359 7.37 -33.72 -4.49
CA ALA A 359 7.71 -33.77 -5.90
C ALA A 359 9.22 -33.57 -6.11
N HIS A 360 9.83 -32.58 -5.45
CA HIS A 360 11.28 -32.37 -5.47
C HIS A 360 12.06 -33.54 -4.84
N ALA A 361 11.58 -34.12 -3.74
CA ALA A 361 12.17 -35.32 -3.16
C ALA A 361 12.07 -36.53 -4.11
N ARG A 362 10.97 -36.65 -4.86
CA ARG A 362 10.77 -37.71 -5.85
C ARG A 362 11.65 -37.52 -7.09
N GLU A 363 11.90 -36.29 -7.52
CA GLU A 363 12.85 -35.98 -8.60
C GLU A 363 14.30 -36.20 -8.16
N SER A 364 14.68 -35.77 -6.95
CA SER A 364 16.01 -36.01 -6.39
C SER A 364 16.30 -37.51 -6.23
N GLY A 365 15.32 -38.30 -5.75
CA GLY A 365 15.45 -39.76 -5.65
C GLY A 365 15.47 -40.47 -7.02
N ARG A 366 14.96 -39.83 -8.08
CA ARG A 366 15.01 -40.36 -9.45
C ARG A 366 16.38 -40.12 -10.11
N HIS A 367 17.11 -39.08 -9.70
CA HIS A 367 18.48 -38.83 -10.13
C HIS A 367 19.51 -39.78 -9.48
N GLU A 368 19.29 -40.22 -8.24
CA GLU A 368 20.15 -41.21 -7.58
C GLU A 368 19.92 -42.64 -8.10
N ALA A 369 18.69 -42.98 -8.50
CA ALA A 369 18.38 -44.29 -9.12
C ALA A 369 18.85 -44.43 -10.58
N GLY A 370 19.33 -43.34 -11.20
CA GLY A 370 19.82 -43.29 -12.58
C GLY A 370 21.35 -43.40 -12.72
N ALA A 371 22.11 -43.53 -11.63
CA ALA A 371 23.55 -43.76 -11.70
C ALA A 371 23.82 -45.23 -12.10
N PRO A 372 24.52 -45.50 -13.21
CA PRO A 372 24.83 -46.87 -13.58
C PRO A 372 25.79 -47.47 -12.54
N LEU A 373 25.41 -48.63 -12.00
CA LEU A 373 26.29 -49.48 -11.19
C LEU A 373 27.60 -49.73 -11.97
N PRO A 374 28.79 -49.53 -11.36
CA PRO A 374 30.04 -49.78 -12.06
C PRO A 374 30.17 -51.28 -12.37
N GLY A 375 30.50 -51.54 -13.64
CA GLY A 375 30.39 -52.83 -14.31
C GLY A 375 31.18 -53.98 -13.68
N ASN A 376 30.56 -55.16 -13.76
CA ASN A 376 31.22 -56.43 -13.52
C ASN A 376 32.11 -56.75 -14.73
N GLY A 377 33.43 -56.63 -14.57
CA GLY A 377 34.39 -56.95 -15.62
C GLY A 377 34.48 -58.45 -15.86
N LYS A 378 34.44 -58.86 -17.12
CA LYS A 378 34.92 -60.16 -17.57
C LYS A 378 35.53 -60.01 -18.96
N ASP A 379 36.85 -60.13 -19.01
CA ASP A 379 37.60 -60.55 -20.19
C ASP A 379 38.59 -61.65 -19.76
N ALA A 380 38.89 -62.52 -20.72
CA ALA A 380 39.71 -63.74 -20.69
C ALA A 380 38.99 -64.98 -20.12
N GLY A 381 38.95 -66.13 -20.77
CA GLY A 381 39.58 -66.61 -22.00
C GLY A 381 39.54 -68.14 -21.97
N ASP A 382 39.30 -68.75 -23.12
CA ASP A 382 39.72 -70.08 -23.55
C ASP A 382 39.26 -71.38 -22.83
N GLN A 383 38.90 -72.32 -23.73
CA GLN A 383 39.05 -73.78 -23.69
C GLN A 383 37.89 -74.72 -23.27
N GLU A 384 37.50 -75.50 -24.29
CA GLU A 384 37.14 -76.93 -24.34
C GLU A 384 35.84 -77.47 -23.73
N SER A 385 34.93 -77.81 -24.66
CA SER A 385 34.23 -79.10 -24.89
C SER A 385 33.72 -80.00 -23.73
N PRO A 386 32.62 -80.75 -23.94
CA PRO A 386 31.68 -81.19 -22.92
C PRO A 386 31.93 -82.62 -22.44
N ALA A 387 31.43 -82.97 -21.25
CA ALA A 387 30.93 -84.31 -20.95
C ALA A 387 30.19 -84.37 -19.61
N SER A 388 29.12 -85.19 -19.63
CA SER A 388 28.32 -85.81 -18.56
C SER A 388 27.48 -84.93 -17.66
#